data_AF-A0A960JVD4-F1
#
_entry.id   AF-A0A960JVD4-F1
#
_cell.length_a   1.000
_cell.length_b   1.000
_cell.length_c   1.000
_cell.angle_alpha   90.00
_cell.angle_beta   90.00
_cell.angle_gamma   90.00
#
_symmetry.space_group_name_H-M   'P 1'
#
loop_
_entity.id
_entity.type
_entity.pdbx_description
1 polymer ?
#
loop_
_entity_poly.entity_id
_entity_poly.type
_entity_poly.pdbx_seq_one_letter_code
_entity_poly.pdbx_strand_id
1 'polypeptide(L)'
;PMKEFADAQPKLIGLVFPLIGKRIFPTIPFEEAFFLPMAREFRAELKMPLILLGGINKVETIENALGDEGFDLVAMGRALLRNPNLINELSERSRTEGNCIHCNRCMPSIYSGTRCVVDAPDPIVAHPLSAR
;
A
#
# COMPACT_ATOMS: atom_id res chain seq x y z
N PRO A 1 -5.78 4.54 9.10
CA PRO A 1 -4.76 5.06 10.05
C PRO A 1 -5.01 6.54 10.42
N MET A 2 -6.17 6.83 11.03
CA MET A 2 -6.62 8.22 11.29
C MET A 2 -5.74 8.93 12.32
N LYS A 3 -5.27 8.20 13.34
CA LYS A 3 -4.38 8.73 14.37
C LYS A 3 -3.04 9.16 13.75
N GLU A 4 -2.42 8.28 12.98
CA GLU A 4 -1.14 8.54 12.33
C GLU A 4 -1.22 9.71 11.34
N PHE A 5 -2.36 9.88 10.65
CA PHE A 5 -2.57 11.05 9.80
C PHE A 5 -2.67 12.34 10.61
N ALA A 6 -3.39 12.34 11.74
CA ALA A 6 -3.47 13.51 12.61
C ALA A 6 -2.10 13.90 13.18
N ASP A 7 -1.30 12.91 13.60
CA ASP A 7 0.06 13.10 14.15
C ASP A 7 1.03 13.66 13.09
N ALA A 8 0.79 13.37 11.80
CA ALA A 8 1.58 13.86 10.67
C ALA A 8 1.24 15.31 10.25
N GLN A 9 0.20 15.94 10.82
CA GLN A 9 -0.23 17.29 10.45
C GLN A 9 0.26 18.35 11.46
N PRO A 10 0.35 19.63 11.06
CA PRO A 10 0.52 20.73 12.02
C PRO A 10 -0.53 20.67 13.13
N LYS A 11 -0.15 21.03 14.37
CA LYS A 11 -0.98 20.87 15.58
C LYS A 11 -2.43 21.33 15.43
N LEU A 12 -2.64 22.47 14.75
CA LEU A 12 -3.99 23.01 14.52
C LEU A 12 -4.84 22.10 13.64
N ILE A 13 -4.28 21.59 12.55
CA ILE A 13 -4.98 20.69 11.62
C ILE A 13 -5.18 19.31 12.27
N GLY A 14 -4.16 18.79 12.96
CA GLY A 14 -4.22 17.52 13.68
C GLY A 14 -5.34 17.48 14.72
N LEU A 15 -5.64 18.60 15.40
CA LEU A 15 -6.72 18.69 16.39
C LEU A 15 -8.13 18.61 15.76
N VAL A 16 -8.29 19.13 14.54
CA VAL A 16 -9.57 19.13 13.82
C VAL A 16 -9.77 17.84 13.00
N PHE A 17 -8.68 17.16 12.65
CA PHE A 17 -8.68 15.99 11.76
C PHE A 17 -9.60 14.85 12.19
N PRO A 18 -9.69 14.44 13.47
CA PRO A 18 -10.58 13.34 13.89
C PRO A 18 -12.08 13.62 13.68
N LEU A 19 -12.48 14.90 13.68
CA LEU A 19 -13.87 15.33 13.51
C LEU A 19 -14.33 15.22 12.05
N ILE A 20 -13.45 15.58 11.12
CA ILE A 20 -13.77 15.63 9.68
C ILE A 20 -13.31 14.37 8.95
N GLY A 21 -12.27 13.71 9.48
CA GLY A 21 -11.55 12.66 8.79
C GLY A 21 -12.37 11.41 8.45
N LYS A 22 -13.35 11.03 9.28
CA LYS A 22 -14.26 9.90 8.96
C LYS A 22 -15.15 10.16 7.74
N ARG A 23 -15.40 11.43 7.41
CA ARG A 23 -16.18 11.83 6.23
C ARG A 23 -15.31 11.87 4.97
N ILE A 24 -14.02 12.15 5.12
CA ILE A 24 -13.04 12.21 4.02
C ILE A 24 -12.52 10.81 3.68
N PHE A 25 -12.32 9.95 4.68
CA PHE A 25 -11.73 8.62 4.53
C PHE A 25 -12.74 7.53 4.91
N PRO A 26 -13.54 7.04 3.95
CA PRO A 26 -14.43 5.91 4.20
C PRO A 26 -13.62 4.65 4.49
N THR A 27 -14.15 3.81 5.39
CA THR A 27 -13.59 2.47 5.62
C THR A 27 -14.16 1.54 4.57
N ILE A 28 -13.31 1.10 3.65
CA ILE A 28 -13.63 0.08 2.64
C ILE A 28 -12.87 -1.18 3.05
N PRO A 29 -13.52 -2.36 3.09
CA PRO A 29 -12.83 -3.61 3.35
C PRO A 29 -11.74 -3.82 2.28
N PHE A 30 -10.58 -4.28 2.72
CA PHE A 30 -9.48 -4.57 1.81
C PHE A 30 -9.74 -5.91 1.10
N GLU A 31 -9.64 -5.88 -0.22
CA GLU A 31 -9.54 -7.08 -1.05
C GLU A 31 -8.23 -7.00 -1.85
N GLU A 32 -7.56 -8.14 -1.98
CA GLU A 32 -6.33 -8.21 -2.73
C GLU A 32 -6.61 -8.09 -4.23
N ALA A 33 -5.72 -7.41 -4.96
CA ALA A 33 -5.93 -7.02 -6.35
C ALA A 33 -7.22 -6.21 -6.58
N PHE A 34 -7.60 -5.33 -5.64
CA PHE A 34 -8.83 -4.53 -5.72
C PHE A 34 -9.00 -3.66 -6.98
N PHE A 35 -7.93 -3.38 -7.73
CA PHE A 35 -8.01 -2.69 -9.02
C PHE A 35 -8.19 -3.62 -10.22
N LEU A 36 -8.12 -4.94 -10.05
CA LEU A 36 -8.20 -5.92 -11.13
C LEU A 36 -9.45 -5.76 -12.01
N PRO A 37 -10.67 -5.55 -11.48
CA PRO A 37 -11.84 -5.35 -12.32
C PRO A 37 -11.68 -4.17 -13.29
N MET A 38 -11.19 -3.02 -12.81
CA MET A 38 -10.91 -1.86 -13.66
C MET A 38 -9.72 -2.12 -14.59
N ALA A 39 -8.67 -2.79 -14.12
CA ALA A 39 -7.47 -3.05 -14.91
C ALA A 39 -7.74 -3.96 -16.11
N ARG A 40 -8.72 -4.87 -16.03
CA ARG A 40 -9.18 -5.70 -17.16
C ARG A 40 -9.70 -4.87 -18.32
N GLU A 41 -10.39 -3.77 -18.06
CA GLU A 41 -10.88 -2.85 -19.10
C GLU A 41 -9.71 -2.26 -19.88
N PHE A 42 -8.65 -1.82 -19.18
CA PHE A 42 -7.43 -1.36 -19.83
C PHE A 42 -6.70 -2.47 -20.58
N ARG A 43 -6.65 -3.68 -20.01
CA ARG A 43 -5.99 -4.82 -20.63
C ARG A 43 -6.65 -5.22 -21.95
N ALA A 44 -7.98 -5.11 -22.04
CA ALA A 44 -8.75 -5.43 -23.25
C ALA A 44 -8.45 -4.47 -24.41
N GLU A 45 -8.22 -3.18 -24.12
CA GLU A 45 -8.05 -2.14 -25.14
C GLU A 45 -6.59 -1.87 -25.51
N LEU A 46 -5.66 -2.05 -24.56
CA LEU A 46 -4.25 -1.72 -24.74
C LEU A 46 -3.44 -2.94 -25.17
N LYS A 47 -2.49 -2.73 -26.09
CA LYS A 47 -1.55 -3.78 -26.57
C LYS A 47 -0.14 -3.66 -26.01
N MET A 48 0.16 -2.56 -25.30
CA MET A 48 1.45 -2.36 -24.66
C MET A 48 1.56 -3.16 -23.36
N PRO A 49 2.78 -3.40 -22.84
CA PRO A 49 2.94 -4.05 -21.55
C PRO A 49 2.25 -3.29 -20.42
N LEU A 50 1.54 -3.99 -19.53
CA LEU A 50 0.84 -3.43 -18.37
C LEU A 50 1.31 -4.05 -17.06
N ILE A 51 1.29 -3.24 -16.01
CA ILE A 51 1.65 -3.65 -14.65
C ILE A 51 0.40 -3.60 -13.77
N LEU A 52 -0.02 -4.73 -13.20
CA LEU A 52 -1.14 -4.77 -12.26
C LEU A 52 -0.68 -4.31 -10.86
N LEU A 53 -1.45 -3.42 -10.24
CA LEU A 53 -1.26 -3.02 -8.85
C LEU A 53 -2.57 -3.17 -8.09
N GLY A 54 -2.53 -3.34 -6.77
CA GLY A 54 -3.76 -3.52 -6.00
C GLY A 54 -3.59 -4.18 -4.64
N GLY A 55 -2.50 -3.89 -3.93
CA GLY A 55 -2.21 -4.56 -2.67
C GLY A 55 -1.79 -6.03 -2.82
N ILE A 56 -1.17 -6.37 -3.94
CA ILE A 56 -0.65 -7.71 -4.23
C ILE A 56 0.36 -8.12 -3.14
N ASN A 57 0.15 -9.30 -2.59
CA ASN A 57 0.86 -9.84 -1.43
C ASN A 57 0.99 -11.38 -1.47
N LYS A 58 0.15 -12.08 -2.25
CA LYS A 58 0.12 -13.55 -2.37
C LYS A 58 0.65 -14.04 -3.71
N VAL A 59 1.30 -15.21 -3.68
CA VAL A 59 1.80 -15.88 -4.88
C VAL A 59 0.67 -16.24 -5.84
N GLU A 60 -0.44 -16.76 -5.33
CA GLU A 60 -1.63 -17.09 -6.13
C GLU A 60 -2.12 -15.89 -6.94
N THR A 61 -2.19 -14.71 -6.32
CA THR A 61 -2.59 -13.48 -7.00
C THR A 61 -1.57 -13.06 -8.07
N ILE A 62 -0.28 -13.23 -7.81
CA ILE A 62 0.78 -12.95 -8.78
C ILE A 62 0.66 -13.87 -9.99
N GLU A 63 0.51 -15.18 -9.76
CA GLU A 63 0.38 -16.18 -10.82
C GLU A 63 -0.87 -15.95 -11.67
N ASN A 64 -2.01 -15.68 -11.03
CA ASN A 64 -3.25 -15.35 -11.75
C ASN A 64 -3.08 -14.08 -12.60
N ALA A 65 -2.44 -13.03 -12.05
CA ALA A 65 -2.23 -11.78 -12.77
C ALA A 65 -1.34 -11.95 -14.01
N LEU A 66 -0.27 -12.75 -13.91
CA LEU A 66 0.68 -12.97 -15.01
C LEU A 66 0.19 -14.01 -16.03
N GLY A 67 -0.61 -14.97 -15.59
CA GLY A 67 -1.20 -16.02 -16.41
C GLY A 67 -2.55 -15.60 -16.99
N ASP A 68 -3.62 -15.95 -16.27
CA ASP A 68 -5.00 -15.85 -16.76
C ASP A 68 -5.44 -14.42 -17.07
N GLU A 69 -4.93 -13.42 -16.33
CA GLU A 69 -5.29 -12.02 -16.55
C GLU A 69 -4.43 -11.30 -17.61
N GLY A 70 -3.32 -11.92 -18.05
CA GLY A 70 -2.47 -11.40 -19.12
C GLY A 70 -1.73 -10.09 -18.82
N PHE A 71 -1.42 -9.80 -17.55
CA PHE A 71 -0.53 -8.69 -17.19
C PHE A 71 0.94 -9.12 -17.31
N ASP A 72 1.79 -8.19 -17.72
CA ASP A 72 3.22 -8.47 -17.93
C ASP A 72 4.01 -8.46 -16.61
N LEU A 73 3.55 -7.65 -15.66
CA LEU A 73 4.18 -7.48 -14.34
C LEU A 73 3.13 -7.20 -13.26
N VAL A 74 3.55 -7.36 -12.01
CA VAL A 74 2.82 -6.93 -10.81
C VAL A 74 3.63 -5.89 -10.04
N ALA A 75 2.95 -4.89 -9.48
CA ALA A 75 3.56 -3.88 -8.62
C ALA A 75 3.26 -4.16 -7.15
N MET A 76 4.33 -4.30 -6.36
CA MET A 76 4.27 -4.52 -4.92
C MET A 76 4.92 -3.35 -4.19
N GLY A 77 4.17 -2.67 -3.31
CA GLY A 77 4.67 -1.53 -2.54
C GLY A 77 4.75 -1.84 -1.05
N ARG A 78 3.61 -1.74 -0.36
CA ARG A 78 3.51 -1.95 1.11
C ARG A 78 3.97 -3.34 1.57
N ALA A 79 3.85 -4.36 0.71
CA ALA A 79 4.36 -5.71 0.95
C ALA A 79 5.88 -5.71 1.09
N LEU A 80 6.60 -5.09 0.13
CA LEU A 80 8.06 -4.97 0.15
C LEU A 80 8.55 -4.03 1.25
N LEU A 81 7.76 -3.00 1.58
CA LEU A 81 8.08 -2.09 2.70
C LEU A 81 8.06 -2.83 4.05
N ARG A 82 7.22 -3.85 4.20
CA ARG A 82 7.13 -4.71 5.40
C ARG A 82 8.19 -5.81 5.38
N ASN A 83 8.51 -6.34 4.20
CA ASN A 83 9.49 -7.40 4.03
C ASN A 83 10.31 -7.19 2.76
N PRO A 84 11.51 -6.58 2.86
CA PRO A 84 12.37 -6.33 1.71
C PRO A 84 12.85 -7.60 0.99
N ASN A 85 12.90 -8.75 1.67
CA ASN A 85 13.32 -10.04 1.11
C ASN A 85 12.16 -10.84 0.50
N LEU A 86 10.93 -10.29 0.50
CA LEU A 86 9.73 -11.02 0.13
C LEU A 86 9.82 -11.68 -1.25
N ILE A 87 10.37 -10.99 -2.26
CA ILE A 87 10.44 -11.54 -3.63
C ILE A 87 11.24 -12.85 -3.69
N ASN A 88 12.38 -12.91 -3.00
CA ASN A 88 13.18 -14.13 -2.94
C ASN A 88 12.41 -15.26 -2.26
N GLU A 89 11.74 -14.93 -1.15
CA GLU A 89 10.97 -15.92 -0.38
C GLU A 89 9.78 -16.49 -1.15
N LEU A 90 9.09 -15.64 -1.93
CA LEU A 90 8.02 -16.07 -2.83
C LEU A 90 8.57 -16.90 -3.99
N SER A 91 9.70 -16.50 -4.57
CA SER A 91 10.36 -17.21 -5.68
C SER A 91 10.82 -18.61 -5.26
N GLU A 92 11.41 -18.74 -4.07
CA GLU A 92 11.86 -20.00 -3.49
C GLU A 92 10.72 -20.83 -2.88
N ARG A 93 9.49 -20.29 -2.87
CA ARG A 93 8.31 -20.90 -2.21
C ARG A 93 8.52 -21.20 -0.73
N SER A 94 9.43 -20.48 -0.06
CA SER A 94 9.58 -20.54 1.39
C SER A 94 8.43 -19.82 2.12
N ARG A 95 7.71 -18.93 1.40
CA ARG A 95 6.41 -18.36 1.77
C ARG A 95 5.51 -18.25 0.54
N THR A 96 4.20 -18.26 0.77
CA THR A 96 3.19 -18.05 -0.28
C THR A 96 2.45 -16.71 -0.15
N GLU A 97 2.70 -15.97 0.92
CA GLU A 97 2.14 -14.64 1.17
C GLU A 97 3.12 -13.75 1.96
N GLY A 98 3.02 -12.44 1.78
CA GLY A 98 3.77 -11.46 2.53
C GLY A 98 3.10 -11.04 3.84
N ASN A 99 3.86 -10.37 4.71
CA ASN A 99 3.42 -10.04 6.07
C ASN A 99 2.68 -8.69 6.18
N CYS A 100 2.34 -8.04 5.06
CA CYS A 100 1.65 -6.75 5.09
C CYS A 100 0.19 -6.95 5.47
N ILE A 101 -0.23 -6.29 6.55
CA ILE A 101 -1.62 -6.37 7.05
C ILE A 101 -2.53 -5.26 6.48
N HIS A 102 -2.09 -4.57 5.42
CA HIS A 102 -2.84 -3.50 4.73
C HIS A 102 -3.41 -2.38 5.63
N CYS A 103 -2.83 -2.15 6.80
CA CYS A 103 -3.33 -1.19 7.79
C CYS A 103 -3.22 0.30 7.38
N ASN A 104 -2.51 0.58 6.28
CA ASN A 104 -2.18 1.91 5.76
C ASN A 104 -1.39 2.82 6.71
N ARG A 105 -0.96 2.36 7.89
CA ARG A 105 -0.24 3.18 8.87
C ARG A 105 1.14 3.65 8.38
N CYS A 106 1.68 3.04 7.32
CA CYS A 106 2.85 3.54 6.61
C CYS A 106 2.58 4.81 5.77
N MET A 107 1.34 5.05 5.33
CA MET A 107 1.01 6.19 4.46
C MET A 107 1.39 7.55 5.05
N PRO A 108 1.14 7.84 6.33
CA PRO A 108 1.53 9.14 6.88
C PRO A 108 3.05 9.28 7.10
N SER A 109 3.79 8.17 7.13
CA SER A 109 5.25 8.21 7.30
C SER A 109 5.99 8.77 6.07
N ILE A 110 5.34 8.87 4.92
CA ILE A 110 5.93 9.47 3.70
C ILE A 110 6.41 10.91 3.93
N TYR A 111 5.83 11.59 4.92
CA TYR A 111 6.19 12.96 5.30
C TYR A 111 7.38 13.04 6.27
N SER A 112 7.98 11.93 6.70
CA SER A 112 9.10 11.94 7.64
C SER A 112 10.13 10.84 7.36
N GLY A 113 10.02 10.13 6.24
CA GLY A 113 10.76 8.89 5.94
C GLY A 113 9.84 7.68 5.91
N THR A 114 9.51 7.23 4.69
CA THR A 114 8.61 6.10 4.42
C THR A 114 9.11 4.82 5.06
N ARG A 115 8.28 4.22 5.93
CA ARG A 115 8.60 2.96 6.60
C ARG A 115 7.34 2.17 6.96
N CYS A 116 7.51 0.89 7.23
CA CYS A 116 6.46 0.11 7.87
C CYS A 116 6.49 0.35 9.39
N VAL A 117 5.52 1.10 9.91
CA VAL A 117 5.48 1.46 11.35
C VAL A 117 5.20 0.29 12.29
N VAL A 118 4.89 -0.89 11.74
CA VAL A 118 4.76 -2.11 12.53
C VAL A 118 6.14 -2.73 12.81
N ASP A 119 7.16 -2.50 11.97
CA ASP A 119 8.56 -2.93 12.24
C ASP A 119 9.39 -1.81 12.86
N ALA A 120 9.12 -0.56 12.46
CA ALA A 120 9.84 0.63 12.91
C ALA A 120 8.86 1.62 13.57
N PRO A 121 8.51 1.40 14.85
CA PRO A 121 7.39 2.07 15.53
C PRO A 121 7.69 3.50 15.98
N ASP A 122 8.78 4.09 15.49
CA ASP A 122 9.12 5.49 15.77
C ASP A 122 7.89 6.38 15.51
N PRO A 123 7.69 7.46 16.27
CA PRO A 123 6.58 8.38 16.04
C PRO A 123 6.63 8.97 14.62
N ILE A 124 5.46 9.13 14.00
CA ILE A 124 5.35 9.96 12.80
C ILE A 124 5.23 11.39 13.30
N VAL A 125 6.22 12.21 12.94
CA VAL A 125 6.28 13.61 13.36
C VAL A 125 5.97 14.48 12.16
N ALA A 126 5.13 15.49 12.34
CA ALA A 126 4.90 16.50 11.32
C ALA A 126 6.24 17.15 10.91
N HIS A 127 6.58 17.13 9.61
CA HIS A 127 7.74 17.84 9.12
C HIS A 127 7.53 19.34 9.40
N PRO A 128 8.49 20.06 10.01
CA PRO A 128 8.38 21.51 10.13
C PRO A 128 8.21 22.11 8.73
N LEU A 129 7.19 22.96 8.57
CA LEU A 129 6.87 23.65 7.31
C LEU A 129 8.06 24.48 6.76
N SER A 130 9.11 24.69 7.56
CA SER A 130 10.33 25.44 7.22
C SER A 130 11.45 24.60 6.59
N ALA A 131 11.27 23.30 6.36
CA ALA A 131 12.34 22.41 5.87
C ALA A 131 12.25 22.11 4.36
N ARG A 132 11.76 23.06 3.54
CA ARG A 132 11.86 23.01 2.07
C ARG A 132 12.84 24.05 1.57
#